data_AF-A0A925RNB7-F1
#
_entry.id   AF-A0A925RNB7-F1
#
_cell.length_a   1.000
_cell.length_b   1.000
_cell.length_c   1.000
_cell.angle_alpha   90.00
_cell.angle_beta   90.00
_cell.angle_gamma   90.00
#
_symmetry.space_group_name_H-M   'P 1'
#
loop_
_entity.id
_entity.type
_entity.pdbx_description
1 polymer ?
#
loop_
_entity_poly.entity_id
_entity_poly.type
_entity_poly.pdbx_seq_one_letter_code
_entity_poly.pdbx_strand_id
1 'polypeptide(L)'
;MPLRIELATGAAIATHLDALAALRIAVFRDYPYLYDGSLAYEQRYLASYAGSPANLIVLALDGDRVVGASTAMPLAQHSEEVGPPLVRAGFDPSAVCYFGESVLEP
;
A
#
# COMPACT_ATOMS: atom_id res chain seq x y z
N MET A 1 -22.77 5.92 5.47
CA MET A 1 -22.91 4.77 6.40
C MET A 1 -21.70 4.80 7.35
N PRO A 2 -21.59 3.99 8.43
CA PRO A 2 -20.31 3.90 9.12
C PRO A 2 -19.25 3.33 8.15
N LEU A 3 -18.03 3.87 8.20
CA LEU A 3 -16.91 3.32 7.44
C LEU A 3 -16.61 1.90 7.89
N ARG A 4 -16.35 1.00 6.94
CA ARG A 4 -15.91 -0.37 7.20
C ARG A 4 -14.41 -0.51 6.92
N ILE A 5 -13.70 -1.20 7.81
CA ILE A 5 -12.29 -1.53 7.61
C ILE A 5 -12.17 -2.99 7.20
N GLU A 6 -11.47 -3.24 6.10
CA GLU A 6 -11.20 -4.58 5.59
C GLU A 6 -9.70 -4.81 5.42
N LEU A 7 -9.27 -6.06 5.59
CA LEU A 7 -7.88 -6.47 5.43
C LEU A 7 -7.78 -7.35 4.18
N ALA A 8 -6.93 -6.95 3.23
CA ALA A 8 -6.65 -7.70 2.02
C ALA A 8 -5.19 -8.20 2.03
N THR A 9 -5.00 -9.49 1.74
CA THR A 9 -3.69 -10.13 1.63
C THR A 9 -3.64 -11.02 0.38
N GLY A 10 -2.44 -11.23 -0.17
CA GLY A 10 -2.24 -12.11 -1.33
C GLY A 10 -3.20 -11.83 -2.50
N ALA A 11 -3.87 -12.85 -3.00
CA ALA A 11 -4.80 -12.73 -4.13
C ALA A 11 -6.01 -11.81 -3.85
N ALA A 12 -6.40 -11.60 -2.59
CA ALA A 12 -7.46 -10.64 -2.25
C ALA A 12 -7.05 -9.18 -2.50
N ILE A 13 -5.75 -8.88 -2.56
CA ILE A 13 -5.29 -7.54 -2.97
C ILE A 13 -5.60 -7.31 -4.45
N ALA A 14 -5.50 -8.36 -5.28
CA ALA A 14 -5.70 -8.27 -6.73
C ALA A 14 -7.12 -7.78 -7.09
N THR A 15 -8.12 -8.09 -6.26
CA THR A 15 -9.52 -7.68 -6.48
C THR A 15 -9.75 -6.19 -6.26
N HIS A 16 -8.81 -5.46 -5.65
CA HIS A 16 -8.92 -4.03 -5.35
C HIS A 16 -7.91 -3.16 -6.12
N LEU A 17 -7.06 -3.73 -6.98
CA LEU A 17 -5.94 -3.00 -7.61
C LEU A 17 -6.39 -1.74 -8.36
N ASP A 18 -7.47 -1.84 -9.14
CA ASP A 18 -7.96 -0.70 -9.93
C ASP A 18 -8.46 0.44 -9.04
N ALA A 19 -9.23 0.10 -8.00
CA ALA A 19 -9.74 1.07 -7.03
C ALA A 19 -8.61 1.71 -6.22
N LEU A 20 -7.64 0.91 -5.78
CA LEU A 20 -6.46 1.37 -5.04
C LEU A 20 -5.57 2.29 -5.88
N ALA A 21 -5.30 1.92 -7.14
CA ALA A 21 -4.48 2.71 -8.04
C ALA A 21 -5.14 4.06 -8.37
N ALA A 22 -6.46 4.06 -8.59
CA ALA A 22 -7.23 5.27 -8.82
C ALA A 22 -7.25 6.20 -7.59
N LEU A 23 -7.45 5.64 -6.40
CA LEU A 23 -7.41 6.40 -5.14
C LEU A 23 -6.03 7.04 -4.92
N ARG A 24 -4.95 6.25 -5.00
CA ARG A 24 -3.60 6.74 -4.76
C ARG A 24 -3.20 7.85 -5.71
N ILE A 25 -3.48 7.70 -7.01
CA ILE A 25 -3.12 8.73 -7.98
C ILE A 25 -3.95 10.01 -7.82
N ALA A 26 -5.22 9.90 -7.39
CA ALA A 26 -6.03 11.07 -7.09
C ALA A 26 -5.44 11.85 -5.90
N VAL A 27 -5.22 11.16 -4.76
CA VAL A 27 -4.67 11.77 -3.55
C VAL A 27 -3.28 12.37 -3.78
N PHE A 28 -2.41 11.69 -4.53
CA PHE A 28 -1.07 12.23 -4.83
C PHE A 28 -1.10 13.47 -5.74
N ARG A 29 -2.12 13.63 -6.60
CA ARG A 29 -2.28 14.83 -7.44
C ARG A 29 -2.88 16.02 -6.69
N ASP A 30 -3.64 15.76 -5.63
CA ASP A 30 -4.29 16.80 -4.82
C ASP A 30 -3.31 17.55 -3.90
N TYR A 31 -2.12 16.99 -3.67
CA TYR A 31 -1.05 17.60 -2.88
C TYR A 31 0.16 17.94 -3.75
N PRO A 32 0.97 18.95 -3.37
CA PRO A 32 2.12 19.40 -4.16
C PRO A 32 3.33 18.44 -4.04
N TYR A 33 3.10 17.14 -4.20
CA TYR A 33 4.15 16.15 -4.29
C TYR A 33 4.88 16.27 -5.62
N LEU A 34 6.21 16.11 -5.61
CA LEU A 34 7.00 15.87 -6.82
C LEU A 34 6.80 14.43 -7.31
N TYR A 35 5.54 14.00 -7.41
CA TYR A 35 5.16 12.65 -7.76
C TYR A 35 4.46 12.63 -9.12
N ASP A 36 5.23 12.31 -10.16
CA ASP A 36 4.72 12.13 -11.53
C ASP A 36 4.32 10.67 -11.77
N GLY A 37 3.32 10.22 -11.01
CA GLY A 37 2.77 8.87 -11.12
C GLY A 37 1.78 8.71 -12.27
N SER A 38 1.51 7.45 -12.62
CA SER A 38 0.41 7.09 -13.54
C SER A 38 -0.41 5.94 -12.98
N LEU A 39 -1.67 5.81 -13.40
CA LEU A 39 -2.52 4.70 -12.99
C LEU A 39 -1.87 3.34 -13.28
N ALA A 40 -1.27 3.18 -14.46
CA ALA A 40 -0.58 1.95 -14.85
C ALA A 40 0.66 1.68 -13.99
N TYR A 41 1.36 2.73 -13.54
CA TYR A 41 2.47 2.59 -12.60
C TYR A 41 1.95 2.11 -11.24
N GLU A 42 0.91 2.75 -10.69
CA GLU A 42 0.31 2.36 -9.40
C GLU A 42 -0.20 0.91 -9.43
N GLN A 43 -0.88 0.48 -10.49
CA GLN A 43 -1.34 -0.91 -10.62
C GLN A 43 -0.17 -1.90 -10.57
N ARG A 44 0.92 -1.64 -11.30
CA ARG A 44 2.11 -2.51 -11.28
C ARG A 44 2.78 -2.53 -9.92
N TYR A 45 2.89 -1.37 -9.28
CA TYR A 45 3.44 -1.24 -7.94
C TYR A 45 2.62 -2.05 -6.93
N LEU A 46 1.30 -1.84 -6.89
CA LEU A 46 0.40 -2.55 -5.98
C LEU A 46 0.29 -4.06 -6.30
N ALA A 47 0.44 -4.47 -7.55
CA ALA A 47 0.47 -5.88 -7.91
C ALA A 47 1.64 -6.64 -7.24
N SER A 48 2.75 -5.97 -6.93
CA SER A 48 3.84 -6.58 -6.16
C SER A 48 3.40 -6.99 -4.75
N TYR A 49 2.44 -6.25 -4.15
CA TYR A 49 1.89 -6.60 -2.83
C TYR A 49 1.09 -7.89 -2.89
N ALA A 50 0.37 -8.15 -3.98
CA ALA A 50 -0.41 -9.39 -4.15
C ALA A 50 0.47 -10.66 -4.27
N GLY A 51 1.78 -10.50 -4.54
CA GLY A 51 2.72 -11.60 -4.72
C GLY A 51 3.11 -12.34 -3.45
N SER A 52 2.78 -11.82 -2.26
CA SER A 52 3.11 -12.42 -0.96
C SER A 52 1.91 -12.39 -0.03
N PRO A 53 1.57 -13.51 0.65
CA PRO A 53 0.51 -13.52 1.65
C PRO A 53 0.88 -12.76 2.94
N ALA A 54 2.16 -12.41 3.11
CA ALA A 54 2.63 -11.62 4.26
C ALA A 54 2.41 -10.11 4.06
N ASN A 55 2.13 -9.68 2.82
CA ASN A 55 1.80 -8.30 2.52
C ASN A 55 0.34 -8.02 2.85
N LEU A 56 0.08 -6.80 3.30
CA LEU A 56 -1.22 -6.37 3.78
C LEU A 56 -1.60 -5.04 3.12
N ILE A 57 -2.86 -4.95 2.72
CA ILE A 57 -3.54 -3.68 2.46
C ILE A 57 -4.71 -3.58 3.42
N VAL A 58 -4.73 -2.49 4.19
CA VAL A 58 -5.88 -2.09 5.02
C VAL A 58 -6.74 -1.16 4.18
N LEU A 59 -8.00 -1.51 3.96
CA LEU A 59 -8.96 -0.75 3.17
C LEU A 59 -9.94 -0.03 4.09
N ALA A 60 -10.26 1.22 3.79
CA ALA A 60 -11.42 1.92 4.33
C ALA A 60 -12.49 2.01 3.26
N LEU A 61 -13.71 1.55 3.57
CA LEU A 61 -14.84 1.50 2.64
C LEU A 61 -16.01 2.34 3.14
N ASP A 62 -16.60 3.13 2.24
CA ASP A 62 -17.95 3.69 2.38
C ASP A 62 -18.90 2.94 1.43
N GLY A 63 -19.72 2.06 2.00
CA GLY A 63 -20.44 1.05 1.22
C GLY A 63 -19.47 0.03 0.61
N ASP A 64 -19.45 -0.06 -0.72
CA ASP A 64 -18.53 -0.92 -1.48
C ASP A 64 -17.37 -0.13 -2.11
N ARG A 65 -17.34 1.20 -1.92
CA ARG A 65 -16.32 2.07 -2.49
C ARG A 65 -15.12 2.16 -1.55
N VAL A 66 -13.93 1.89 -2.08
CA VAL A 66 -12.66 2.12 -1.38
C VAL A 66 -12.41 3.62 -1.32
N VAL A 67 -12.36 4.19 -0.13
CA VAL A 67 -12.13 5.63 0.13
C VAL A 67 -10.82 5.89 0.87
N GLY A 68 -10.16 4.84 1.36
CA GLY A 68 -8.86 4.94 2.01
C GLY A 68 -8.10 3.62 1.92
N ALA A 69 -6.78 3.70 1.99
CA ALA A 69 -5.92 2.53 2.00
C ALA A 69 -4.60 2.79 2.73
N SER A 70 -4.11 1.80 3.46
CA SER A 70 -2.73 1.74 3.97
C SER A 70 -2.05 0.48 3.47
N THR A 71 -0.80 0.61 3.01
CA THR A 71 0.03 -0.52 2.58
C THR A 71 1.00 -0.94 3.67
N ALA A 72 1.19 -2.25 3.84
CA ALA A 72 2.15 -2.80 4.77
C ALA A 72 2.79 -4.09 4.23
N MET A 73 4.05 -4.33 4.59
CA MET A 73 4.78 -5.55 4.27
C MET A 73 5.87 -5.84 5.31
N PRO A 74 6.34 -7.08 5.46
CA PRO A 74 7.54 -7.36 6.23
C PRO A 74 8.74 -6.62 5.64
N LEU A 75 9.58 -6.01 6.47
CA LEU A 75 10.78 -5.31 6.00
C LEU A 75 11.72 -6.25 5.22
N ALA A 76 11.74 -7.53 5.58
CA ALA A 76 12.49 -8.57 4.87
C ALA A 76 12.06 -8.75 3.39
N GLN A 77 10.88 -8.27 3.00
CA GLN A 77 10.35 -8.33 1.64
C GLN A 77 10.42 -6.97 0.92
N HIS A 78 10.94 -5.94 1.58
CA HIS A 78 11.07 -4.60 1.01
C HIS A 78 12.28 -4.49 0.08
N SER A 79 12.29 -3.48 -0.79
CA SER A 79 13.40 -3.16 -1.69
C SER A 79 14.77 -3.11 -0.99
N GLU A 80 15.82 -3.45 -1.75
CA GLU A 80 17.22 -3.39 -1.31
C GLU A 80 17.70 -1.99 -0.93
N GLU A 81 16.91 -0.96 -1.22
CA GLU A 81 17.21 0.43 -0.83
C GLU A 81 16.82 0.72 0.63
N VAL A 82 15.85 -0.01 1.19
CA VAL A 82 15.32 0.25 2.54
C VAL A 82 15.83 -0.75 3.57
N GLY A 83 15.89 -2.05 3.21
CA GLY A 83 16.30 -3.12 4.14
C GLY A 83 17.72 -2.97 4.69
N PRO A 84 18.77 -2.90 3.83
CA PRO A 84 20.16 -2.86 4.26
C PRO A 84 20.54 -1.68 5.18
N PRO A 85 20.05 -0.43 4.96
CA PRO A 85 20.27 0.65 5.92
C PRO A 85 19.72 0.35 7.32
N LEU A 86 18.52 -0.24 7.42
CA LEU A 86 17.92 -0.60 8.71
C LEU A 86 18.66 -1.75 9.39
N VAL A 87 19.10 -2.76 8.63
CA VAL A 87 19.97 -3.82 9.15
C VAL A 87 21.28 -3.26 9.73
N ARG A 88 21.93 -2.33 9.01
CA ARG A 88 23.16 -1.68 9.50
C ARG A 88 22.93 -0.84 10.75
N ALA A 89 21.71 -0.30 10.92
CA ALA A 89 21.31 0.41 12.13
C ALA A 89 20.93 -0.54 13.29
N GLY A 90 21.01 -1.87 13.09
CA GLY A 90 20.79 -2.88 14.14
C GLY A 90 19.36 -3.39 14.24
N PHE A 91 18.47 -3.04 13.30
CA PHE A 91 17.12 -3.59 13.27
C PHE A 91 17.10 -5.00 12.70
N ASP A 92 16.32 -5.90 13.30
CA ASP A 92 16.00 -7.22 12.76
C ASP A 92 14.84 -7.10 11.74
N PRO A 93 15.07 -7.32 10.43
CA PRO A 93 14.02 -7.18 9.42
C PRO A 93 12.86 -8.16 9.58
N SER A 94 13.06 -9.28 10.27
CA SER A 94 11.99 -10.25 10.52
C SER A 94 11.00 -9.76 11.59
N ALA A 95 11.43 -8.80 12.42
CA ALA A 95 10.62 -8.21 13.48
C ALA A 95 9.99 -6.86 13.10
N VAL A 96 10.21 -6.38 11.86
CA VAL A 96 9.74 -5.07 11.41
C VAL A 96 8.65 -5.22 10.35
N CYS A 97 7.48 -4.66 10.64
CA CYS A 97 6.44 -4.39 9.64
C CYS A 97 6.64 -2.98 9.10
N TYR A 98 6.93 -2.88 7.81
CA TYR A 98 7.09 -1.62 7.10
C TYR A 98 5.74 -1.15 6.56
N PHE A 99 5.39 0.11 6.83
CA PHE A 99 4.23 0.78 6.26
C PHE A 99 4.71 1.75 5.17
N GLY A 100 4.21 1.56 3.95
CA GLY A 100 4.61 2.37 2.80
C GLY A 100 3.87 3.69 2.77
N GLU A 101 2.59 3.65 2.42
CA GLU A 101 1.74 4.83 2.32
C GLU A 101 0.37 4.59 2.94
N SER A 102 -0.19 5.66 3.50
CA SER A 102 -1.60 5.74 3.88
C SER A 102 -2.24 6.90 3.12
N VAL A 103 -3.31 6.61 2.39
CA VAL A 103 -4.08 7.59 1.62
C VAL A 103 -5.55 7.52 2.01
N LEU A 104 -6.22 8.67 2.01
CA LEU A 104 -7.65 8.79 2.34
C LEU A 104 -8.23 9.92 1.48
N GLU A 105 -9.45 9.73 0.98
CA GLU A 105 -10.22 10.82 0.39
C GLU A 105 -10.55 11.91 1.44
N PRO A 106 -10.66 13.19 1.05
CA PRO A 106 -10.99 14.30 1.95
C PRO A 106 -12.35 14.17 2.66
#